data_AF-A0A2S9GFF6-F1
#
_entry.id   AF-A0A2S9GFF6-F1
#
_cell.length_a   1.000
_cell.length_b   1.000
_cell.length_c   1.000
_cell.angle_alpha   90.00
_cell.angle_beta   90.00
_cell.angle_gamma   90.00
#
_symmetry.space_group_name_H-M   'P 1'
#
loop_
_entity.id
_entity.type
_entity.pdbx_description
1 polymer ?
#
loop_
_entity_poly.entity_id
_entity_poly.type
_entity_poly.pdbx_seq_one_letter_code
_entity_poly.pdbx_strand_id
1 'polypeptide(L)'
;VMLAVTAVQVVCAVGAVYFGSRASMGVGRDLRSDLFHHVTGFSAEETARFGAPSLLTRTTNDVQQIQLLVQLTCTMLVTAPIMC
;
A
#
# COMPACT_ATOMS: atom_id res chain seq x y z
N VAL A 1 5.13 -29.93 -22.37
CA VAL A 1 5.01 -28.54 -22.86
C VAL A 1 4.14 -27.71 -21.92
N MET A 2 2.86 -28.05 -21.69
CA MET A 2 1.99 -27.26 -20.79
C MET A 2 2.53 -27.11 -19.37
N LEU A 3 3.05 -28.19 -18.74
CA LEU A 3 3.63 -28.12 -17.39
C LEU A 3 4.78 -27.10 -17.26
N ALA A 4 5.61 -26.96 -18.29
CA ALA A 4 6.71 -26.00 -18.28
C ALA A 4 6.17 -24.56 -18.39
N VAL A 5 5.16 -24.33 -19.22
CA VAL A 5 4.49 -23.03 -19.35
C VAL A 5 3.83 -22.63 -18.03
N THR A 6 3.10 -23.54 -17.39
CA THR A 6 2.45 -23.26 -16.09
C THR A 6 3.48 -22.97 -15.01
N ALA A 7 4.61 -23.69 -14.98
CA ALA A 7 5.68 -23.44 -14.02
C ALA A 7 6.29 -22.02 -14.18
N VAL A 8 6.56 -21.60 -15.42
CA VAL A 8 7.05 -20.25 -15.72
C VAL A 8 6.03 -19.19 -15.30
N GLN A 9 4.76 -19.43 -15.59
CA GLN A 9 3.65 -18.52 -15.26
C GLN A 9 3.52 -18.31 -13.75
N VAL A 10 3.65 -19.39 -12.96
CA VAL A 10 3.65 -19.33 -11.49
C VAL A 10 4.85 -18.54 -10.97
N VAL A 11 6.06 -18.77 -11.50
CA VAL A 11 7.26 -18.04 -11.07
C VAL A 11 7.12 -16.54 -11.38
N CYS A 12 6.63 -16.19 -12.56
CA CYS A 12 6.36 -14.80 -12.93
C CYS A 12 5.30 -14.16 -12.01
N ALA A 13 4.21 -14.87 -11.71
CA ALA A 13 3.15 -14.38 -10.82
C ALA A 13 3.65 -14.18 -9.37
N VAL A 14 4.47 -15.09 -8.86
CA VAL A 14 5.07 -14.94 -7.51
C VAL A 14 6.03 -13.75 -7.47
N GLY A 15 6.89 -13.61 -8.49
CA GLY A 15 7.80 -12.47 -8.59
C GLY A 15 7.04 -11.14 -8.62
N ALA A 16 5.99 -11.06 -9.42
CA ALA A 16 5.11 -9.91 -9.51
C ALA A 16 4.52 -9.49 -8.16
N VAL A 17 3.88 -10.42 -7.46
CA VAL A 17 3.25 -10.16 -6.15
C VAL A 17 4.31 -9.79 -5.12
N TYR A 18 5.49 -10.41 -5.17
CA TYR A 18 6.60 -10.07 -4.29
C TYR A 18 7.06 -8.61 -4.47
N PHE A 19 7.33 -8.19 -5.71
CA PHE A 19 7.71 -6.79 -5.98
C PHE A 19 6.58 -5.80 -5.65
N GLY A 20 5.33 -6.16 -5.96
CA GLY A 20 4.16 -5.34 -5.61
C GLY A 20 3.99 -5.18 -4.10
N SER A 21 4.13 -6.26 -3.33
CA SER A 21 4.09 -6.21 -1.85
C SER A 21 5.20 -5.34 -1.26
N ARG A 22 6.41 -5.45 -1.79
CA ARG A 22 7.54 -4.63 -1.35
C ARG A 22 7.32 -3.15 -1.63
N ALA A 23 6.80 -2.81 -2.81
CA ALA A 23 6.51 -1.42 -3.20
C ALA A 23 5.40 -0.82 -2.32
N SER A 24 4.29 -1.53 -2.15
CA SER A 24 3.14 -1.07 -1.35
C SER A 24 3.49 -0.88 0.12
N MET A 25 4.27 -1.81 0.70
CA MET A 25 4.78 -1.65 2.06
C MET A 25 5.74 -0.47 2.20
N GLY A 26 6.51 -0.15 1.15
CA GLY A 26 7.34 1.05 1.09
C GLY A 26 6.50 2.31 1.17
N VAL A 27 5.56 2.47 0.24
CA VAL A 27 4.65 3.63 0.17
C VAL A 27 3.86 3.81 1.47
N GLY A 28 3.33 2.72 2.04
CA GLY A 28 2.60 2.78 3.30
C GLY A 28 3.47 3.18 4.49
N ARG A 29 4.78 2.87 4.49
CA ARG A 29 5.71 3.30 5.54
C ARG A 29 5.99 4.80 5.44
N ASP A 30 6.28 5.26 4.23
CA ASP A 30 6.68 6.64 3.98
C ASP A 30 5.51 7.59 4.28
N LEU A 31 4.30 7.26 3.79
CA LEU A 31 3.07 7.99 4.11
C LEU A 31 2.81 8.09 5.62
N ARG A 32 3.03 6.99 6.36
CA ARG A 32 2.81 6.97 7.81
C ARG A 32 3.81 7.87 8.54
N SER A 33 5.06 7.87 8.11
CA SER A 33 6.11 8.74 8.65
C SER A 33 5.79 10.22 8.40
N ASP A 34 5.44 10.56 7.17
CA ASP A 34 5.14 11.95 6.77
C ASP A 34 3.90 12.49 7.49
N LEU A 35 2.83 11.69 7.57
CA LEU A 35 1.63 12.06 8.31
C LEU A 35 1.87 12.20 9.81
N PHE A 36 2.68 11.31 10.40
CA PHE A 36 3.03 11.42 11.82
C PHE A 36 3.83 12.70 12.10
N HIS A 37 4.80 13.03 11.24
CA HIS A 37 5.53 14.30 11.34
C HIS A 37 4.62 15.52 11.14
N HIS A 38 3.65 15.44 10.22
CA HIS A 38 2.71 16.52 9.99
C HIS A 38 1.76 16.74 11.20
N VAL A 39 1.19 15.67 11.74
CA VAL A 39 0.25 15.72 12.87
C VAL A 39 0.94 16.18 14.17
N THR A 40 2.19 15.78 14.38
CA THR A 40 2.98 16.24 15.55
C THR A 40 3.38 17.71 15.46
N GLY A 41 3.33 18.31 14.28
CA GLY A 41 3.54 19.75 14.06
C GLY A 41 2.29 20.62 14.24
N PHE A 42 1.11 20.03 14.45
CA PHE A 42 -0.12 20.82 14.63
C PHE A 42 -0.16 21.55 15.97
N SER A 43 -0.72 22.77 15.92
CA SER A 43 -1.03 23.53 17.13
C SER A 43 -2.13 22.86 17.95
N ALA A 44 -2.22 23.20 19.25
CA ALA A 44 -3.27 22.70 20.14
C ALA A 44 -4.68 23.08 19.63
N GLU A 45 -4.82 24.21 18.95
CA GLU A 45 -6.08 24.70 18.39
C GLU A 45 -6.50 23.89 17.14
N GLU A 46 -5.56 23.55 16.27
CA GLU A 46 -5.80 22.66 15.12
C GLU A 46 -6.13 21.23 15.57
N THR A 47 -5.41 20.72 16.56
CA THR A 47 -5.66 19.40 17.15
C THR A 47 -7.04 19.32 17.81
N ALA A 48 -7.48 20.40 18.47
CA ALA A 48 -8.82 20.51 19.04
C ALA A 48 -9.91 20.61 17.95
N ARG A 49 -9.64 21.30 16.85
CA ARG A 49 -10.57 21.45 15.71
C ARG A 49 -10.77 20.16 14.92
N PHE A 50 -9.71 19.39 14.68
CA PHE A 50 -9.80 18.11 13.97
C PHE A 50 -10.15 16.92 14.87
N GLY A 51 -9.89 17.05 16.18
CA GLY A 51 -10.04 15.99 17.15
C GLY A 51 -8.90 14.97 17.07
N ALA A 52 -8.16 14.81 18.18
CA ALA A 52 -7.08 13.82 18.30
C ALA A 52 -7.47 12.39 17.84
N PRO A 53 -8.69 11.87 18.12
CA PRO A 53 -9.09 10.55 17.63
C PRO A 53 -9.21 10.47 16.12
N SER A 54 -9.66 11.55 15.46
CA SER A 54 -9.84 11.60 14.00
C SER A 54 -8.49 11.67 13.27
N LEU A 55 -7.54 12.43 13.81
CA LEU A 55 -6.17 12.48 13.29
C LEU A 55 -5.48 11.11 13.39
N LEU A 56 -5.74 10.38 14.47
CA LEU A 56 -5.19 9.05 14.69
C LEU A 56 -5.79 8.02 13.73
N THR A 57 -7.11 8.03 13.51
CA THR A 57 -7.76 7.13 12.54
C THR A 57 -7.37 7.47 11.11
N ARG A 58 -7.18 8.74 10.73
CA ARG A 58 -6.66 9.09 9.39
C ARG A 58 -5.21 8.63 9.17
N THR A 59 -4.36 8.82 10.16
CA THR A 59 -2.93 8.41 10.06
C THR A 59 -2.76 6.88 9.98
N THR A 60 -3.72 6.11 10.50
CA THR A 60 -3.67 4.65 10.52
C THR A 60 -4.53 4.02 9.43
N ASN A 61 -5.83 4.31 9.41
CA ASN A 61 -6.81 3.70 8.52
C ASN A 61 -6.65 4.19 7.07
N ASP A 62 -6.53 5.50 6.85
CA ASP A 62 -6.40 6.03 5.47
C ASP A 62 -5.10 5.57 4.83
N VAL A 63 -3.99 5.58 5.59
CA VAL A 63 -2.69 5.04 5.13
C VAL A 63 -2.80 3.55 4.78
N GLN A 64 -3.51 2.78 5.59
CA GLN A 64 -3.73 1.35 5.31
C GLN A 64 -4.58 1.15 4.05
N GLN A 65 -5.62 1.96 3.85
CA GLN A 65 -6.42 1.92 2.63
C GLN A 65 -5.60 2.26 1.39
N ILE A 66 -4.74 3.29 1.46
CA ILE A 66 -3.84 3.66 0.37
C ILE A 66 -2.82 2.53 0.11
N GLN A 67 -2.23 1.96 1.17
CA GLN A 67 -1.32 0.82 1.04
C GLN A 67 -1.99 -0.38 0.35
N LEU A 68 -3.24 -0.68 0.71
CA LEU A 68 -4.01 -1.75 0.07
C LEU A 68 -4.34 -1.42 -1.39
N LEU A 69 -4.72 -0.17 -1.68
CA LEU A 69 -4.98 0.29 -3.04
C LEU A 69 -3.75 0.09 -3.92
N VAL A 70 -2.57 0.57 -3.47
CA VAL A 70 -1.31 0.40 -4.19
C VAL A 70 -1.00 -1.09 -4.40
N GLN A 71 -1.24 -1.93 -3.39
CA GLN A 71 -1.05 -3.38 -3.49
C GLN A 71 -1.92 -3.99 -4.57
N LEU A 72 -3.21 -3.68 -4.57
CA LEU A 72 -4.16 -4.22 -5.52
C LEU A 72 -3.87 -3.71 -6.93
N THR A 73 -3.59 -2.42 -7.11
CA THR A 73 -3.23 -1.84 -8.41
C THR A 73 -1.95 -2.48 -8.96
N CYS A 74 -0.91 -2.62 -8.14
CA CYS A 74 0.34 -3.23 -8.56
C CYS A 74 0.16 -4.72 -8.90
N THR A 75 -0.64 -5.44 -8.10
CA THR A 75 -0.99 -6.83 -8.36
C THR A 75 -1.77 -6.96 -9.67
N MET A 76 -2.80 -6.14 -9.88
CA MET A 76 -3.69 -6.20 -11.04
C MET A 76 -2.98 -5.84 -12.34
N LEU A 77 -2.06 -4.85 -12.32
CA LEU A 77 -1.23 -4.50 -13.47
C LEU A 77 -0.35 -5.65 -13.94
N VAL A 78 0.10 -6.50 -13.02
CA VAL A 78 0.95 -7.64 -13.38
C VAL A 78 0.17 -8.93 -13.62
N THR A 79 -0.97 -9.14 -12.96
CA THR A 79 -1.81 -10.32 -13.22
C THR A 79 -2.65 -10.20 -14.49
N ALA A 80 -3.02 -8.99 -14.92
CA ALA A 80 -3.74 -8.77 -16.18
C ALA A 80 -3.05 -9.42 -17.41
N PRO A 81 -1.75 -9.20 -17.69
CA PRO A 81 -1.08 -9.86 -18.82
C PRO A 81 -0.83 -11.35 -18.61
N ILE A 82 -0.91 -11.87 -17.37
CA ILE A 82 -0.70 -13.29 -17.06
C ILE A 82 -1.98 -14.10 -17.28
N MET A 83 -3.15 -13.48 -17.21
CA MET A 83 -4.45 -14.14 -17.39
C MET A 83 -4.95 -14.19 -18.84
N CYS A 84 -4.40 -13.38 -19.75
CA CYS A 84 -4.73 -13.35 -21.18
C CYS A 84 -3.77 -14.21 -21.99
#